data_AF-A0A5E4LPU4-F1
#
_entry.id   AF-A0A5E4LPU4-F1
#
_cell.length_a   1.000
_cell.length_b   1.000
_cell.length_c   1.000
_cell.angle_alpha   90.00
_cell.angle_beta   90.00
_cell.angle_gamma   90.00
#
_symmetry.space_group_name_H-M   'P 1'
#
loop_
_entity.id
_entity.type
_entity.pdbx_description
1 polymer ?
#
loop_
_entity_poly.entity_id
_entity_poly.type
_entity_poly.pdbx_seq_one_letter_code
_entity_poly.pdbx_strand_id
1 'polypeptide(L)'
;MPKETFGGDDDKGGSTPPPPKKKLTLDKFGLTPDVNIRDVFWKIMASYAATKKPGVDLAEMGNEIFAILRVSISVISNANSEQYGLSPKFIAQYTVMLLVDGGWEKALVEFLTLSADQKTEVKVDIAHGLKKLMVVEKYGKAIVTCFVTMLRGRDSAGIALEYIANLNEEGLVRALKKEIIIMARGDIGDNQMNAIKAISLIKDDEEVRKTLIVLLSHWDVETRRAAVEILKTISGEDEVREAAEKRISFETDETIKMILTKIAK
;
A
#
# COMPACT_ATOMS: atom_id res chain seq x y z
N MET A 1 31.26 -12.10 79.44
CA MET A 1 31.47 -10.95 78.53
C MET A 1 32.07 -11.48 77.22
N PRO A 2 31.74 -10.88 76.07
CA PRO A 2 31.36 -11.49 74.77
C PRO A 2 32.58 -12.08 74.00
N LYS A 3 32.47 -12.92 72.97
CA LYS A 3 31.76 -12.74 71.69
C LYS A 3 31.53 -14.07 70.97
N GLU A 4 30.31 -14.28 70.51
CA GLU A 4 30.06 -14.98 69.24
C GLU A 4 30.52 -14.09 68.09
N THR A 5 31.07 -14.68 67.03
CA THR A 5 30.81 -14.28 65.62
C THR A 5 31.51 -15.23 64.65
N PHE A 6 30.68 -15.77 63.74
CA PHE A 6 30.94 -16.27 62.38
C PHE A 6 31.90 -17.45 62.21
N GLY A 7 31.46 -18.62 61.76
CA GLY A 7 30.42 -18.86 60.74
C GLY A 7 31.12 -19.46 59.53
N GLY A 8 31.22 -20.79 59.53
CA GLY A 8 31.88 -21.58 58.50
C GLY A 8 31.21 -21.38 57.15
N ASP A 9 32.05 -21.15 56.16
CA ASP A 9 31.71 -20.89 54.77
C ASP A 9 31.63 -22.25 54.06
N ASP A 10 30.43 -22.81 53.95
CA ASP A 10 30.10 -23.93 53.10
C ASP A 10 28.63 -23.79 52.66
N ASP A 11 28.38 -23.30 51.45
CA ASP A 11 27.63 -24.03 50.43
C ASP A 11 27.42 -23.24 49.12
N LYS A 12 27.93 -23.82 48.03
CA LYS A 12 27.27 -24.04 46.73
C LYS A 12 26.42 -22.90 46.14
N GLY A 13 27.06 -22.10 45.29
CA GLY A 13 26.41 -21.33 44.23
C GLY A 13 26.88 -21.77 42.85
N GLY A 14 26.29 -22.84 42.30
CA GLY A 14 26.51 -23.24 40.92
C GLY A 14 26.01 -22.18 39.95
N SER A 15 26.93 -21.43 39.34
CA SER A 15 26.60 -20.58 38.20
C SER A 15 26.58 -21.44 36.95
N THR A 16 25.38 -21.77 36.50
CA THR A 16 25.16 -22.34 35.17
C THR A 16 25.73 -21.36 34.13
N PRO A 17 26.46 -21.83 33.10
CA PRO A 17 26.88 -20.95 32.03
C PRO A 17 25.62 -20.34 31.39
N PRO A 18 25.67 -19.06 30.96
CA PRO A 18 24.55 -18.47 30.25
C PRO A 18 24.20 -19.39 29.06
N PRO A 19 22.90 -19.66 28.81
CA PRO A 19 22.52 -20.51 27.70
C PRO A 19 23.19 -19.97 26.44
N PRO A 20 23.82 -20.83 25.61
CA PRO A 20 24.45 -20.38 24.38
C PRO A 20 23.41 -19.56 23.64
N LYS A 21 23.71 -18.28 23.39
CA LYS A 21 22.87 -17.40 22.57
C LYS A 21 22.53 -18.24 21.35
N LYS A 22 21.25 -18.62 21.19
CA LYS A 22 20.78 -19.35 20.02
C LYS A 22 21.29 -18.52 18.83
N LYS A 23 22.32 -19.01 18.15
CA LYS A 23 22.69 -18.47 16.84
C LYS A 23 21.39 -18.50 16.07
N LEU A 24 20.92 -17.34 15.61
CA LEU A 24 19.85 -17.30 14.64
C LEU A 24 20.32 -18.22 13.51
N THR A 25 19.69 -19.38 13.38
CA THR A 25 19.99 -20.31 12.31
C THR A 25 19.56 -19.60 11.03
N LEU A 26 20.57 -19.19 10.26
CA LEU A 26 20.42 -18.52 8.96
C LEU A 26 19.63 -19.38 7.96
N ASP A 27 19.47 -20.68 8.26
CA ASP A 27 18.57 -21.62 7.57
C ASP A 27 17.14 -21.10 7.45
N LYS A 28 16.68 -20.27 8.39
CA LYS A 28 15.34 -19.64 8.33
C LYS A 28 15.18 -18.65 7.17
N PHE A 29 16.29 -18.25 6.54
CA PHE A 29 16.35 -17.33 5.41
C PHE A 29 16.85 -17.99 4.12
N GLY A 30 17.17 -19.29 4.14
CA GLY A 30 17.62 -20.04 2.96
C GLY A 30 18.95 -19.56 2.36
N LEU A 31 19.72 -18.75 3.09
CA LEU A 31 20.99 -18.20 2.60
C LEU A 31 22.13 -19.19 2.83
N THR A 32 22.90 -19.51 1.79
CA THR A 32 24.23 -20.12 1.96
C THR A 32 25.10 -19.17 2.79
N PRO A 33 25.99 -19.66 3.68
CA PRO A 33 26.74 -18.85 4.65
C PRO A 33 27.53 -17.66 4.09
N ASP A 34 27.83 -17.66 2.78
CA ASP A 34 28.78 -16.74 2.15
C ASP A 34 28.14 -15.58 1.37
N VAL A 35 26.81 -15.51 1.24
CA VAL A 35 26.15 -14.46 0.45
C VAL A 35 25.47 -13.43 1.34
N ASN A 36 26.04 -12.22 1.37
CA ASN A 36 25.42 -11.07 2.02
C ASN A 36 24.30 -10.49 1.15
N ILE A 37 23.06 -10.62 1.61
CA ILE A 37 21.86 -10.20 0.88
C ILE A 37 21.83 -8.70 0.55
N ARG A 38 22.47 -7.85 1.37
CA ARG A 38 22.57 -6.41 1.10
C ARG A 38 23.47 -6.12 -0.10
N ASP A 39 24.54 -6.90 -0.26
CA ASP A 39 25.47 -6.74 -1.39
C ASP A 39 24.79 -7.17 -2.69
N VAL A 40 24.00 -8.26 -2.63
CA VAL A 40 23.15 -8.70 -3.75
C VAL A 40 22.15 -7.61 -4.12
N PHE A 41 21.42 -7.06 -3.15
CA PHE A 41 20.47 -5.96 -3.37
C PHE A 41 21.15 -4.77 -4.06
N TRP A 42 22.30 -4.32 -3.55
CA TRP A 42 23.00 -3.18 -4.12
C TRP A 42 23.56 -3.44 -5.51
N LYS A 43 24.05 -4.65 -5.79
CA LYS A 43 24.47 -5.06 -7.14
C LYS A 43 23.31 -4.95 -8.13
N ILE A 44 22.11 -5.38 -7.73
CA ILE A 44 20.89 -5.27 -8.54
C ILE A 44 20.53 -3.79 -8.76
N MET A 45 20.47 -2.99 -7.69
CA MET A 45 20.12 -1.57 -7.77
C MET A 45 21.09 -0.79 -8.67
N ALA A 46 22.39 -1.04 -8.54
CA ALA A 46 23.42 -0.43 -9.39
C ALA A 46 23.25 -0.81 -10.87
N SER A 47 22.90 -2.07 -11.15
CA SER A 47 22.65 -2.52 -12.53
C SER A 47 21.41 -1.88 -13.14
N TYR A 48 20.32 -1.74 -12.37
CA TYR A 48 19.14 -0.99 -12.81
C TYR A 48 19.45 0.49 -13.04
N ALA A 49 20.23 1.11 -12.16
CA ALA A 49 20.66 2.50 -12.33
C ALA A 49 21.45 2.70 -13.62
N ALA A 50 22.35 1.78 -13.96
CA ALA A 50 23.20 1.86 -15.14
C ALA A 50 22.50 1.44 -16.45
N THR A 51 21.74 0.35 -16.44
CA THR A 51 21.29 -0.34 -17.66
C THR A 51 19.78 -0.57 -17.76
N LYS A 52 19.03 -0.26 -16.70
CA LYS A 52 17.59 -0.57 -16.57
C LYS A 52 17.26 -2.06 -16.74
N LYS A 53 18.24 -2.94 -16.51
CA LYS A 53 18.09 -4.39 -16.52
C LYS A 53 18.62 -4.96 -15.21
N PRO A 54 18.13 -6.13 -14.78
CA PRO A 54 18.71 -6.81 -13.64
C PRO A 54 20.11 -7.32 -14.01
N GLY A 55 21.10 -7.01 -13.18
CA GLY A 55 22.51 -7.44 -13.35
C GLY A 55 22.78 -8.85 -12.83
N VAL A 56 21.72 -9.61 -12.58
CA VAL A 56 21.70 -10.98 -12.06
C VAL A 56 20.55 -11.73 -12.74
N ASP A 57 20.61 -13.05 -12.76
CA ASP A 57 19.48 -13.86 -13.21
C ASP A 57 18.41 -13.91 -12.10
N LEU A 58 17.29 -13.24 -12.33
CA LEU A 58 16.18 -13.18 -11.38
C LEU A 58 15.43 -14.52 -11.31
N ALA A 59 15.46 -15.35 -12.36
CA ALA A 59 14.74 -16.62 -12.38
C ALA A 59 15.34 -17.65 -11.42
N GLU A 60 16.64 -17.52 -11.11
CA GLU A 60 17.35 -18.41 -10.19
C GLU A 60 17.18 -18.03 -8.71
N MET A 61 16.55 -16.89 -8.41
CA MET A 61 16.36 -16.45 -7.03
C MET A 61 15.18 -17.19 -6.39
N GLY A 62 15.43 -17.81 -5.24
CA GLY A 62 14.43 -18.57 -4.50
C GLY A 62 13.95 -17.81 -3.27
N ASN A 63 14.41 -18.23 -2.09
CA ASN A 63 13.97 -17.67 -0.81
C ASN A 63 14.54 -16.28 -0.54
N GLU A 64 15.55 -15.87 -1.30
CA GLU A 64 16.23 -14.58 -1.21
C GLU A 64 15.30 -13.40 -1.54
N ILE A 65 14.24 -13.63 -2.32
CA ILE A 65 13.30 -12.60 -2.80
C ILE A 65 12.74 -11.78 -1.64
N PHE A 66 12.21 -12.44 -0.61
CA PHE A 66 11.63 -11.75 0.54
C PHE A 66 12.68 -11.11 1.45
N ALA A 67 13.89 -11.65 1.48
CA ALA A 67 15.00 -11.03 2.19
C ALA A 67 15.43 -9.73 1.50
N ILE A 68 15.51 -9.72 0.17
CA ILE A 68 15.78 -8.54 -0.66
C ILE A 68 14.69 -7.48 -0.48
N LEU A 69 13.44 -7.90 -0.45
CA LEU A 69 12.30 -7.01 -0.21
C LEU A 69 12.37 -6.33 1.16
N ARG A 70 12.74 -7.07 2.21
CA ARG A 70 12.94 -6.46 3.54
C ARG A 70 14.12 -5.50 3.56
N VAL A 71 15.19 -5.82 2.83
CA VAL A 71 16.32 -4.89 2.64
C VAL A 71 15.85 -3.63 1.91
N SER A 72 15.06 -3.74 0.84
CA SER A 72 14.60 -2.58 0.08
C SER A 72 13.75 -1.65 0.93
N ILE A 73 12.78 -2.17 1.70
CA ILE A 73 12.00 -1.37 2.65
C ILE A 73 12.91 -0.72 3.68
N SER A 74 13.85 -1.47 4.27
CA SER A 74 14.80 -0.93 5.25
C SER A 74 15.67 0.19 4.67
N VAL A 75 16.07 0.09 3.41
CA VAL A 75 16.86 1.12 2.71
C VAL A 75 16.01 2.36 2.45
N ILE A 76 14.80 2.21 1.91
CA ILE A 76 13.87 3.32 1.64
C ILE A 76 13.53 4.07 2.95
N SER A 77 13.29 3.33 4.04
CA SER A 77 12.96 3.90 5.35
C SER A 77 14.10 4.67 6.03
N ASN A 78 15.35 4.49 5.58
CA ASN A 78 16.53 5.09 6.20
C ASN A 78 17.15 6.15 5.28
N ALA A 79 17.03 7.43 5.68
CA ALA A 79 17.56 8.57 4.94
C ALA A 79 19.08 8.53 4.69
N ASN A 80 19.85 7.79 5.50
CA ASN A 80 21.31 7.69 5.40
C ASN A 80 21.79 6.56 4.48
N SER A 81 20.89 5.93 3.71
CA SER A 81 21.21 4.76 2.88
C SER A 81 21.84 5.09 1.52
N GLU A 82 22.37 6.31 1.35
CA GLU A 82 22.99 6.83 0.11
C GLU A 82 24.33 6.16 -0.26
N GLN A 83 24.55 4.87 0.04
CA GLN A 83 25.77 4.15 -0.33
C GLN A 83 26.08 4.21 -1.84
N TYR A 84 25.07 4.45 -2.68
CA TYR A 84 25.21 4.60 -4.14
C TYR A 84 24.68 5.94 -4.69
N GLY A 85 24.42 6.93 -3.83
CA GLY A 85 23.84 8.22 -4.27
C GLY A 85 22.46 8.11 -4.91
N LEU A 86 21.75 7.00 -4.68
CA LEU A 86 20.37 6.81 -5.13
C LEU A 86 19.41 7.33 -4.07
N SER A 87 18.50 8.22 -4.48
CA SER A 87 17.44 8.69 -3.59
C SER A 87 16.44 7.56 -3.28
N PRO A 88 15.73 7.62 -2.13
CA PRO A 88 14.68 6.65 -1.78
C PRO A 88 13.64 6.42 -2.88
N LYS A 89 13.29 7.47 -3.64
CA LYS A 89 12.40 7.40 -4.81
C LYS A 89 12.92 6.48 -5.92
N PHE A 90 14.22 6.59 -6.24
CA PHE A 90 14.83 5.71 -7.24
C PHE A 90 14.94 4.28 -6.74
N ILE A 91 15.25 4.08 -5.45
CA ILE A 91 15.26 2.75 -4.86
C ILE A 91 13.88 2.11 -4.92
N ALA A 92 12.83 2.85 -4.57
CA ALA A 92 11.46 2.36 -4.65
C ALA A 92 11.07 2.01 -6.10
N GLN A 93 11.41 2.88 -7.06
CA GLN A 93 11.20 2.61 -8.48
C GLN A 93 11.93 1.33 -8.94
N TYR A 94 13.23 1.20 -8.67
CA TYR A 94 14.00 0.03 -9.08
C TYR A 94 13.59 -1.25 -8.35
N THR A 95 13.11 -1.13 -7.11
CA THR A 95 12.51 -2.26 -6.39
C THR A 95 11.26 -2.74 -7.11
N VAL A 96 10.34 -1.85 -7.51
CA VAL A 96 9.16 -2.26 -8.28
C VAL A 96 9.58 -2.88 -9.63
N MET A 97 10.57 -2.29 -10.33
CA MET A 97 11.09 -2.88 -11.58
C MET A 97 11.64 -4.29 -11.35
N LEU A 98 12.45 -4.48 -10.31
CA LEU A 98 12.99 -5.78 -9.90
C LEU A 98 11.88 -6.82 -9.68
N LEU A 99 10.87 -6.48 -8.88
CA LEU A 99 9.78 -7.40 -8.56
C LEU A 99 8.97 -7.78 -9.81
N VAL A 100 8.74 -6.83 -10.72
CA VAL A 100 8.01 -7.09 -11.97
C VAL A 100 8.86 -7.84 -12.98
N ASP A 101 10.13 -7.48 -13.15
CA ASP A 101 11.05 -8.14 -14.09
C ASP A 101 11.36 -9.58 -13.67
N GLY A 102 11.37 -9.86 -12.36
CA GLY A 102 11.50 -11.21 -11.82
C GLY A 102 10.24 -12.06 -11.91
N GLY A 103 9.07 -11.47 -12.26
CA GLY A 103 7.80 -12.18 -12.22
C GLY A 103 7.41 -12.57 -10.78
N TRP A 104 7.64 -11.67 -9.82
CA TRP A 104 7.43 -11.93 -8.40
C TRP A 104 6.20 -11.17 -7.88
N GLU A 105 5.02 -11.39 -8.47
CA GLU A 105 3.81 -10.64 -8.14
C GLU A 105 3.43 -10.75 -6.66
N LYS A 106 3.64 -11.93 -6.05
CA LYS A 106 3.42 -12.13 -4.61
C LYS A 106 4.35 -11.26 -3.76
N ALA A 107 5.59 -11.10 -4.18
CA ALA A 107 6.53 -10.22 -3.50
C ALA A 107 6.15 -8.75 -3.71
N LEU A 108 5.60 -8.37 -4.87
CA LEU A 108 5.07 -7.01 -5.06
C LEU A 108 3.91 -6.70 -4.11
N VAL A 109 2.97 -7.65 -3.94
CA VAL A 109 1.88 -7.52 -2.95
C VAL A 109 2.44 -7.38 -1.54
N GLU A 110 3.38 -8.24 -1.14
CA GLU A 110 4.03 -8.19 0.17
C GLU A 110 4.78 -6.87 0.37
N PHE A 111 5.43 -6.34 -0.66
CA PHE A 111 6.19 -5.09 -0.61
C PHE A 111 5.27 -3.91 -0.28
N LEU A 112 4.12 -3.81 -0.95
CA LEU A 112 3.13 -2.79 -0.67
C LEU A 112 2.47 -3.01 0.70
N THR A 113 2.24 -4.26 1.09
CA THR A 113 1.63 -4.59 2.38
C THR A 113 2.55 -4.21 3.55
N LEU A 114 3.82 -4.62 3.53
CA LEU A 114 4.80 -4.27 4.56
C LEU A 114 5.11 -2.78 4.61
N SER A 115 4.92 -2.06 3.51
CA SER A 115 5.07 -0.61 3.48
C SER A 115 3.94 0.14 4.18
N ALA A 116 2.78 -0.49 4.41
CA ALA A 116 1.62 0.16 5.03
C ALA A 116 1.92 0.64 6.45
N ASP A 117 2.71 -0.15 7.20
CA ASP A 117 3.15 0.15 8.57
C ASP A 117 4.37 1.08 8.63
N GLN A 118 4.88 1.53 7.48
CA GLN A 118 6.03 2.44 7.42
C GLN A 118 5.58 3.91 7.54
N LYS A 119 6.56 4.78 7.75
CA LYS A 119 6.34 6.23 7.78
C LYS A 119 5.74 6.73 6.46
N THR A 120 4.94 7.79 6.52
CA THR A 120 4.25 8.38 5.36
C THR A 120 5.20 8.68 4.20
N GLU A 121 6.43 9.13 4.48
CA GLU A 121 7.45 9.44 3.47
C GLU A 121 7.82 8.20 2.63
N VAL A 122 7.90 7.03 3.26
CA VAL A 122 8.21 5.76 2.58
C VAL A 122 7.10 5.39 1.61
N LYS A 123 5.84 5.52 2.04
CA LYS A 123 4.67 5.27 1.18
C LYS A 123 4.62 6.25 0.02
N VAL A 124 4.96 7.51 0.25
CA VAL A 124 5.06 8.55 -0.79
C VAL A 124 6.14 8.21 -1.82
N ASP A 125 7.31 7.76 -1.39
CA ASP A 125 8.39 7.37 -2.29
C ASP A 125 8.05 6.12 -3.10
N ILE A 126 7.36 5.14 -2.50
CA ILE A 126 6.82 3.96 -3.19
C ILE A 126 5.75 4.36 -4.21
N ALA A 127 4.80 5.20 -3.83
CA ALA A 127 3.77 5.72 -4.73
C ALA A 127 4.41 6.48 -5.91
N HIS A 128 5.48 7.24 -5.67
CA HIS A 128 6.25 7.89 -6.73
C HIS A 128 6.83 6.86 -7.72
N GLY A 129 7.47 5.81 -7.21
CA GLY A 129 8.03 4.73 -8.02
C GLY A 129 6.97 4.02 -8.88
N LEU A 130 5.83 3.66 -8.27
CA LEU A 130 4.69 3.08 -8.98
C LEU A 130 4.20 3.99 -10.11
N LYS A 131 3.90 5.25 -9.80
CA LYS A 131 3.41 6.25 -10.75
C LYS A 131 4.34 6.42 -11.94
N LYS A 132 5.65 6.46 -11.71
CA LYS A 132 6.66 6.56 -12.78
C LYS A 132 6.71 5.34 -13.70
N LEU A 133 6.40 4.16 -13.19
CA LEU A 133 6.45 2.92 -13.96
C LEU A 133 5.14 2.62 -14.70
N MET A 134 4.03 3.13 -14.19
CA MET A 134 2.71 2.91 -14.79
C MET A 134 2.60 3.41 -16.25
N VAL A 135 3.40 4.39 -16.66
CA VAL A 135 3.44 4.87 -18.06
C VAL A 135 4.07 3.88 -19.03
N VAL A 136 4.79 2.87 -18.53
CA VAL A 136 5.42 1.82 -19.32
C VAL A 136 4.52 0.60 -19.30
N GLU A 137 4.03 0.17 -20.47
CA GLU A 137 2.98 -0.85 -20.61
C GLU A 137 3.24 -2.12 -19.78
N LYS A 138 4.46 -2.69 -19.84
CA LYS A 138 4.86 -3.88 -19.08
C LYS A 138 4.60 -3.70 -17.58
N TYR A 139 5.13 -2.62 -17.01
CA TYR A 139 5.03 -2.37 -15.57
C TYR A 139 3.62 -1.92 -15.18
N GLY A 140 2.96 -1.10 -16.00
CA GLY A 140 1.57 -0.69 -15.79
C GLY A 140 0.62 -1.88 -15.68
N LYS A 141 0.71 -2.87 -16.59
CA LYS A 141 -0.10 -4.10 -16.52
C LYS A 141 0.17 -4.88 -15.22
N ALA A 142 1.44 -5.08 -14.86
CA ALA A 142 1.80 -5.80 -13.65
C ALA A 142 1.30 -5.10 -12.36
N ILE A 143 1.40 -3.77 -12.31
CA ILE A 143 0.90 -2.96 -11.19
C ILE A 143 -0.63 -3.07 -11.08
N VAL A 144 -1.36 -2.99 -12.20
CA VAL A 144 -2.82 -3.21 -12.20
C VAL A 144 -3.15 -4.61 -11.68
N THR A 145 -2.49 -5.66 -12.16
CA THR A 145 -2.70 -7.03 -11.69
C THR A 145 -2.40 -7.17 -10.19
N CYS A 146 -1.38 -6.50 -9.68
CA CYS A 146 -1.07 -6.44 -8.25
C CYS A 146 -2.24 -5.82 -7.47
N PHE A 147 -2.75 -4.66 -7.89
CA PHE A 147 -3.87 -4.01 -7.20
C PHE A 147 -5.17 -4.81 -7.29
N VAL A 148 -5.46 -5.49 -8.41
CA VAL A 148 -6.60 -6.43 -8.48
C VAL A 148 -6.46 -7.53 -7.44
N THR A 149 -5.27 -8.12 -7.33
CA THR A 149 -4.99 -9.16 -6.31
C THR A 149 -5.22 -8.64 -4.90
N MET A 150 -4.71 -7.45 -4.59
CA MET A 150 -4.87 -6.85 -3.27
C MET A 150 -6.31 -6.46 -2.94
N LEU A 151 -7.05 -5.86 -3.89
CA LEU A 151 -8.46 -5.49 -3.71
C LEU A 151 -9.34 -6.72 -3.47
N ARG A 152 -8.98 -7.89 -4.01
CA ARG A 152 -9.68 -9.16 -3.74
C ARG A 152 -9.23 -9.84 -2.45
N GLY A 153 -8.11 -9.40 -1.86
CA GLY A 153 -7.58 -9.93 -0.62
C GLY A 153 -8.22 -9.26 0.60
N ARG A 154 -8.68 -10.07 1.56
CA ARG A 154 -9.35 -9.59 2.78
C ARG A 154 -8.52 -8.55 3.55
N ASP A 155 -7.23 -8.81 3.71
CA ASP A 155 -6.35 -8.02 4.59
C ASP A 155 -5.57 -6.93 3.83
N SER A 156 -5.62 -6.93 2.49
CA SER A 156 -4.84 -6.01 1.65
C SER A 156 -5.68 -5.02 0.85
N ALA A 157 -7.02 -5.17 0.82
CA ALA A 157 -7.91 -4.28 0.10
C ALA A 157 -7.83 -2.82 0.60
N GLY A 158 -7.77 -2.62 1.92
CA GLY A 158 -7.65 -1.27 2.48
C GLY A 158 -6.34 -0.58 2.12
N ILE A 159 -5.23 -1.33 2.16
CA ILE A 159 -3.90 -0.85 1.76
C ILE A 159 -3.89 -0.51 0.26
N ALA A 160 -4.50 -1.35 -0.58
CA ALA A 160 -4.64 -1.08 -1.99
C ALA A 160 -5.42 0.21 -2.26
N LEU A 161 -6.56 0.41 -1.58
CA LEU A 161 -7.38 1.61 -1.74
C LEU A 161 -6.66 2.88 -1.28
N GLU A 162 -5.88 2.81 -0.19
CA GLU A 162 -5.02 3.92 0.25
C GLU A 162 -4.01 4.29 -0.84
N TYR A 163 -3.30 3.30 -1.40
CA TYR A 163 -2.35 3.54 -2.49
C TYR A 163 -3.02 4.08 -3.74
N ILE A 164 -4.14 3.51 -4.18
CA ILE A 164 -4.89 3.97 -5.36
C ILE A 164 -5.33 5.43 -5.18
N ALA A 165 -5.87 5.78 -4.00
CA ALA A 165 -6.29 7.14 -3.68
C ALA A 165 -5.12 8.13 -3.64
N ASN A 166 -3.95 7.70 -3.18
CA ASN A 166 -2.74 8.54 -3.11
C ASN A 166 -2.02 8.68 -4.46
N LEU A 167 -2.06 7.65 -5.31
CA LEU A 167 -1.49 7.71 -6.66
C LEU A 167 -2.21 8.74 -7.53
N ASN A 168 -3.53 8.87 -7.34
CA ASN A 168 -4.39 9.81 -8.06
C ASN A 168 -4.25 9.65 -9.59
N GLU A 169 -4.23 8.39 -10.05
CA GLU A 169 -4.02 8.01 -11.45
C GLU A 169 -5.33 7.54 -12.09
N GLU A 170 -5.92 8.37 -12.94
CA GLU A 170 -7.21 8.07 -13.59
C GLU A 170 -7.18 6.75 -14.37
N GLY A 171 -6.11 6.48 -15.12
CA GLY A 171 -5.94 5.23 -15.87
C GLY A 171 -5.95 3.98 -14.98
N LEU A 172 -5.39 4.07 -13.77
CA LEU A 172 -5.45 2.99 -12.77
C LEU A 172 -6.88 2.77 -12.30
N VAL A 173 -7.57 3.86 -11.94
CA VAL A 173 -8.95 3.79 -11.44
C VAL A 173 -9.88 3.23 -12.52
N ARG A 174 -9.72 3.61 -13.79
CA ARG A 174 -10.47 3.02 -14.91
C ARG A 174 -10.20 1.52 -15.03
N ALA A 175 -8.95 1.08 -14.91
CA ALA A 175 -8.58 -0.34 -14.99
C ALA A 175 -9.15 -1.17 -13.82
N LEU A 176 -9.32 -0.57 -12.65
CA LEU A 176 -9.82 -1.20 -11.42
C LEU A 176 -11.30 -0.87 -11.11
N LYS A 177 -12.01 -0.25 -12.06
CA LYS A 177 -13.34 0.34 -11.82
C LYS A 177 -14.30 -0.63 -11.13
N LYS A 178 -14.37 -1.87 -11.61
CA LYS A 178 -15.30 -2.89 -11.11
C LYS A 178 -15.04 -3.18 -9.63
N GLU A 179 -13.79 -3.45 -9.28
CA GLU A 179 -13.37 -3.73 -7.90
C GLU A 179 -13.62 -2.52 -6.99
N ILE A 180 -13.28 -1.30 -7.43
CA ILE A 180 -13.46 -0.09 -6.60
C ILE A 180 -14.95 0.23 -6.39
N ILE A 181 -15.81 0.06 -7.41
CA ILE A 181 -17.26 0.26 -7.27
C ILE A 181 -17.86 -0.70 -6.22
N ILE A 182 -17.43 -1.96 -6.21
CA ILE A 182 -17.87 -2.92 -5.19
C ILE A 182 -17.50 -2.41 -3.79
N MET A 183 -16.27 -1.92 -3.62
CA MET A 183 -15.81 -1.38 -2.33
C MET A 183 -16.54 -0.10 -1.92
N ALA A 184 -16.83 0.79 -2.88
CA ALA A 184 -17.58 2.03 -2.61
C ALA A 184 -19.02 1.75 -2.14
N ARG A 185 -19.61 0.63 -2.56
CA ARG A 185 -20.95 0.18 -2.15
C ARG A 185 -20.94 -0.75 -0.92
N GLY A 186 -19.76 -1.07 -0.40
CA GLY A 186 -19.58 -2.00 0.73
C GLY A 186 -19.90 -1.38 2.08
N ASP A 187 -19.45 -2.07 3.14
CA ASP A 187 -19.63 -1.63 4.53
C ASP A 187 -18.83 -0.37 4.87
N ILE A 188 -19.28 0.35 5.90
CA ILE A 188 -18.68 1.62 6.33
C ILE A 188 -17.25 1.43 6.80
N GLY A 189 -16.41 2.35 6.36
CA GLY A 189 -15.09 2.60 6.94
C GLY A 189 -14.20 3.33 5.96
N ASP A 190 -12.92 3.45 6.33
CA ASP A 190 -11.90 4.11 5.52
C ASP A 190 -11.79 3.51 4.11
N ASN A 191 -12.05 2.22 3.97
CA ASN A 191 -12.06 1.53 2.68
C ASN A 191 -13.16 2.07 1.75
N GLN A 192 -14.39 2.21 2.25
CA GLN A 192 -15.49 2.77 1.47
C GLN A 192 -15.16 4.20 1.03
N MET A 193 -14.64 5.01 1.96
CA MET A 193 -14.30 6.41 1.69
C MET A 193 -13.14 6.56 0.70
N ASN A 194 -12.10 5.72 0.81
CA ASN A 194 -11.00 5.68 -0.15
C ASN A 194 -11.49 5.23 -1.53
N ALA A 195 -12.42 4.28 -1.59
CA ALA A 195 -13.03 3.85 -2.85
C ALA A 195 -13.88 4.96 -3.49
N ILE A 196 -14.72 5.67 -2.72
CA ILE A 196 -15.51 6.82 -3.18
C ILE A 196 -14.57 7.93 -3.69
N LYS A 197 -13.50 8.23 -2.95
CA LYS A 197 -12.48 9.19 -3.37
C LYS A 197 -11.81 8.77 -4.67
N ALA A 198 -11.48 7.49 -4.83
CA ALA A 198 -10.85 6.99 -6.06
C ALA A 198 -11.79 7.12 -7.27
N ILE A 199 -13.05 6.66 -7.18
CA ILE A 199 -14.00 6.75 -8.31
C ILE A 199 -14.34 8.19 -8.68
N SER A 200 -14.14 9.17 -7.79
CA SER A 200 -14.34 10.60 -8.11
C SER A 200 -13.47 11.10 -9.28
N LEU A 201 -12.36 10.41 -9.57
CA LEU A 201 -11.47 10.72 -10.70
C LEU A 201 -12.09 10.38 -12.05
N ILE A 202 -13.06 9.46 -12.08
CA ILE A 202 -13.73 8.98 -13.28
C ILE A 202 -15.24 9.21 -13.18
N LYS A 203 -15.64 10.32 -12.54
CA LYS A 203 -17.05 10.71 -12.33
C LYS A 203 -17.83 10.97 -13.63
N ASP A 204 -17.15 11.05 -14.76
CA ASP A 204 -17.72 11.06 -16.12
C ASP A 204 -18.16 9.67 -16.61
N ASP A 205 -17.76 8.59 -15.94
CA ASP A 205 -18.21 7.24 -16.23
C ASP A 205 -19.65 7.02 -15.72
N GLU A 206 -20.52 6.52 -16.59
CA GLU A 206 -21.94 6.30 -16.31
C GLU A 206 -22.18 5.36 -15.11
N GLU A 207 -21.40 4.29 -15.00
CA GLU A 207 -21.53 3.30 -13.92
C GLU A 207 -21.11 3.90 -12.58
N VAL A 208 -20.11 4.78 -12.60
CA VAL A 208 -19.64 5.54 -11.44
C VAL A 208 -20.70 6.56 -11.03
N ARG A 209 -21.28 7.33 -11.96
CA ARG A 209 -22.37 8.27 -11.65
C ARG A 209 -23.56 7.56 -11.02
N LYS A 210 -24.00 6.44 -11.62
CA LYS A 210 -25.07 5.59 -11.06
C LYS A 210 -24.73 5.11 -9.65
N THR A 211 -23.47 4.74 -9.40
CA THR A 211 -23.01 4.35 -8.06
C THR A 211 -23.11 5.51 -7.08
N LEU A 212 -22.62 6.70 -7.43
CA LEU A 212 -22.70 7.89 -6.58
C LEU A 212 -24.15 8.30 -6.29
N ILE A 213 -25.05 8.19 -7.27
CA ILE A 213 -26.49 8.42 -7.09
C ILE A 213 -27.09 7.43 -6.09
N VAL A 214 -26.75 6.13 -6.18
CA VAL A 214 -27.21 5.13 -5.20
C VAL A 214 -26.72 5.49 -3.80
N LEU A 215 -25.48 5.96 -3.67
CA LEU A 215 -24.90 6.36 -2.37
C LEU A 215 -25.60 7.57 -1.74
N LEU A 216 -26.38 8.36 -2.47
CA LEU A 216 -27.22 9.40 -1.86
C LEU A 216 -28.30 8.84 -0.93
N SER A 217 -28.65 7.56 -1.05
CA SER A 217 -29.59 6.89 -0.15
C SER A 217 -28.89 6.04 0.91
N HIS A 218 -27.57 6.13 1.01
CA HIS A 218 -26.81 5.39 2.01
C HIS A 218 -27.22 5.79 3.43
N TRP A 219 -27.22 4.85 4.37
CA TRP A 219 -27.68 5.12 5.74
C TRP A 219 -26.72 6.06 6.50
N ASP A 220 -25.43 5.98 6.19
CA ASP A 220 -24.39 6.84 6.75
C ASP A 220 -24.32 8.23 6.14
N VAL A 221 -24.20 9.24 7.01
CA VAL A 221 -24.17 10.65 6.63
C VAL A 221 -22.89 11.01 5.89
N GLU A 222 -21.72 10.50 6.32
CA GLU A 222 -20.44 10.84 5.69
C GLU A 222 -20.35 10.26 4.28
N THR A 223 -20.84 9.04 4.07
CA THR A 223 -20.94 8.44 2.74
C THR A 223 -21.87 9.25 1.83
N ARG A 224 -23.06 9.66 2.32
CA ARG A 224 -23.96 10.54 1.54
C ARG A 224 -23.30 11.88 1.23
N ARG A 225 -22.58 12.46 2.19
CA ARG A 225 -21.88 13.74 2.04
C ARG A 225 -20.76 13.67 1.00
N ALA A 226 -19.97 12.59 1.03
CA ALA A 226 -18.94 12.36 0.03
C ALA A 226 -19.53 12.21 -1.38
N ALA A 227 -20.61 11.42 -1.52
CA ALA A 227 -21.29 11.25 -2.80
C ALA A 227 -21.84 12.58 -3.34
N VAL A 228 -22.53 13.38 -2.51
CA VAL A 228 -23.12 14.65 -2.97
C VAL A 228 -22.07 15.68 -3.36
N GLU A 229 -20.94 15.76 -2.65
CA GLU A 229 -19.85 16.70 -3.02
C GLU A 229 -19.22 16.33 -4.36
N ILE A 230 -19.13 15.03 -4.69
CA ILE A 230 -18.67 14.60 -6.02
C ILE A 230 -19.73 14.94 -7.08
N LEU A 231 -20.99 14.59 -6.85
CA LEU A 231 -22.09 14.85 -7.81
C LEU A 231 -22.29 16.34 -8.11
N LYS A 232 -22.05 17.20 -7.12
CA LYS A 232 -22.07 18.66 -7.28
C LYS A 232 -21.13 19.15 -8.38
N THR A 233 -20.01 18.47 -8.61
CA THR A 233 -19.05 18.85 -9.66
C THR A 233 -19.52 18.49 -11.07
N ILE A 234 -20.59 17.71 -11.19
CA ILE A 234 -21.21 17.25 -12.45
C ILE A 234 -22.73 17.54 -12.45
N SER A 235 -23.14 18.64 -11.80
CA SER A 235 -24.56 19.00 -11.63
C SER A 235 -25.29 19.33 -12.94
N GLY A 236 -24.56 19.50 -14.06
CA GLY A 236 -25.14 19.73 -15.37
C GLY A 236 -25.74 18.48 -16.04
N GLU A 237 -25.50 17.29 -15.47
CA GLU A 237 -26.07 16.04 -15.98
C GLU A 237 -27.53 15.88 -15.51
N ASP A 238 -28.46 15.67 -16.44
CA ASP A 238 -29.89 15.59 -16.13
C ASP A 238 -30.21 14.49 -15.10
N GLU A 239 -29.57 13.32 -15.21
CA GLU A 239 -29.77 12.22 -14.26
C GLU A 239 -29.34 12.60 -12.82
N VAL A 240 -28.32 13.45 -12.69
CA VAL A 240 -27.82 13.92 -11.40
C VAL A 240 -28.79 14.95 -10.81
N ARG A 241 -29.31 15.86 -11.63
CA ARG A 241 -30.33 16.84 -11.24
C ARG A 241 -31.62 16.16 -10.77
N GLU A 242 -32.13 15.20 -11.54
CA GLU A 242 -33.31 14.42 -11.18
C GLU A 242 -33.13 13.61 -9.89
N ALA A 243 -31.96 13.00 -9.71
CA ALA A 243 -31.63 12.27 -8.50
C ALA A 243 -31.60 13.20 -7.28
N ALA A 244 -31.05 14.41 -7.43
CA ALA A 244 -31.01 15.42 -6.38
C ALA A 244 -32.43 15.88 -5.99
N GLU A 245 -33.28 16.21 -6.96
CA GLU A 245 -34.68 16.58 -6.73
C GLU A 245 -35.43 15.53 -5.92
N LYS A 246 -35.30 14.25 -6.32
CA LYS A 246 -35.94 13.12 -5.62
C LYS A 246 -35.42 12.97 -4.20
N ARG A 247 -34.15 13.29 -3.92
CA ARG A 247 -33.52 13.06 -2.62
C ARG A 247 -33.81 14.16 -1.60
N ILE A 248 -33.98 15.42 -2.02
CA ILE A 248 -34.15 16.60 -1.12
C ILE A 248 -35.24 16.38 -0.06
N SER A 249 -36.37 15.77 -0.42
CA SER A 249 -37.51 15.57 0.50
C SER A 249 -37.25 14.52 1.59
N PHE A 250 -36.23 13.69 1.42
CA PHE A 250 -35.89 12.59 2.34
C PHE A 250 -34.57 12.82 3.07
N GLU A 251 -33.85 13.90 2.77
CA GLU A 251 -32.57 14.20 3.41
C GLU A 251 -32.78 14.92 4.74
N THR A 252 -32.12 14.40 5.77
CA THR A 252 -32.21 14.90 7.15
C THR A 252 -31.00 15.75 7.53
N ASP A 253 -29.86 15.59 6.85
CA ASP A 253 -28.70 16.46 7.04
C ASP A 253 -28.87 17.76 6.23
N GLU A 254 -28.95 18.89 6.93
CA GLU A 254 -29.19 20.20 6.32
C GLU A 254 -28.06 20.63 5.36
N THR A 255 -26.82 20.19 5.58
CA THR A 255 -25.70 20.50 4.68
C THR A 255 -25.86 19.77 3.36
N ILE A 256 -26.15 18.46 3.40
CA ILE A 256 -26.41 17.65 2.21
C ILE A 256 -27.63 18.20 1.48
N LYS A 257 -28.72 18.51 2.19
CA LYS A 257 -29.95 19.07 1.61
C LYS A 257 -29.70 20.40 0.88
N MET A 258 -28.87 21.28 1.46
CA MET A 258 -28.46 22.53 0.82
C MET A 258 -27.69 22.26 -0.48
N ILE A 259 -26.77 21.29 -0.49
CA ILE A 259 -26.00 20.94 -1.70
C ILE A 259 -26.91 20.37 -2.77
N LEU A 260 -27.78 19.42 -2.42
CA LEU A 260 -28.76 18.83 -3.35
C LEU A 260 -29.67 19.91 -3.95
N THR A 261 -30.11 20.88 -3.16
CA THR A 261 -30.93 22.01 -3.65
C THR A 261 -30.19 22.87 -4.67
N LYS A 262 -28.85 22.97 -4.58
CA LYS A 262 -28.04 23.67 -5.59
C LYS A 262 -27.87 22.84 -6.85
N ILE A 263 -27.76 21.52 -6.73
CA ILE A 263 -27.66 20.59 -7.87
C ILE A 263 -28.98 20.53 -8.65
N ALA A 264 -30.11 20.60 -7.95
CA ALA A 264 -31.45 20.55 -8.54
C ALA A 264 -31.83 21.79 -9.38
N LYS A 265 -31.09 22.89 -9.26
CA LYS A 265 -31.35 24.16 -9.96
C LYS A 265 -30.64 24.20 -11.30
#